data_AF-A0A1Q3B5I5-F1
#
_entry.id   AF-A0A1Q3B5I5-F1
#
_cell.length_a   1.000
_cell.length_b   1.000
_cell.length_c   1.000
_cell.angle_alpha   90.00
_cell.angle_beta   90.00
_cell.angle_gamma   90.00
#
_symmetry.space_group_name_H-M   'P 1'
#
loop_
_entity.id
_entity.type
_entity.pdbx_description
1 polymer ?
#
loop_
_entity_poly.entity_id
_entity_poly.type
_entity_poly.pdbx_seq_one_letter_code
_entity_poly.pdbx_strand_id
1 'polypeptide(L)'
;MVATWDDSDSSSSEEECDEEVVNLALMAMEEDTSGDESENEVNFTFDELQNAYENLFKEYECVCLKNKSLKKNAMSMSKEIHDLKNENNKYLNEIESLKDRISFYMNEINILNFSSKLSIDSLEENEKLKIEIDALKKSFSIFSNSRAKLDNLLGLQRCVFDKAGLGFDEMKNVKHFKNFFVKKVEPQFCCNYCGKIGYISTSCIFRKNLCFGKTRKIWVPKGTLVTNLQGPKFKWVPKT
;
A
#
# COMPACT_ATOMS: atom_id res chain seq x y z
N MET A 1 52.63 22.98 -8.38
CA MET A 1 52.97 23.87 -9.51
C MET A 1 52.01 25.05 -9.43
N VAL A 2 52.56 26.26 -9.47
CA VAL A 2 51.94 27.61 -9.41
C VAL A 2 51.61 28.18 -8.01
N ALA A 3 52.38 29.22 -7.71
CA ALA A 3 52.52 30.16 -6.58
C ALA A 3 51.29 31.08 -6.40
N THR A 4 50.74 31.33 -5.19
CA THR A 4 51.13 32.24 -4.06
C THR A 4 50.81 33.73 -4.28
N TRP A 5 50.84 34.51 -3.18
CA TRP A 5 50.73 35.98 -3.01
C TRP A 5 49.29 36.46 -2.78
N ASP A 6 48.71 36.46 -1.58
CA ASP A 6 49.12 36.88 -0.21
C ASP A 6 49.38 38.39 -0.03
N ASP A 7 48.72 38.89 1.02
CA ASP A 7 48.44 40.27 1.43
C ASP A 7 49.68 41.14 1.66
N SER A 8 49.50 42.46 1.51
CA SER A 8 49.82 43.43 2.58
C SER A 8 49.40 44.86 2.21
N ASP A 9 48.58 45.46 3.06
CA ASP A 9 48.41 46.90 3.18
C ASP A 9 49.71 47.55 3.71
N SER A 10 50.18 48.61 3.05
CA SER A 10 51.18 49.53 3.60
C SER A 10 50.85 50.98 3.27
N SER A 11 50.71 51.77 4.33
CA SER A 11 50.39 53.19 4.38
C SER A 11 51.55 54.11 3.91
N SER A 12 51.20 55.38 3.64
CA SER A 12 52.02 56.61 3.75
C SER A 12 52.65 57.25 2.51
N SER A 13 52.09 58.42 2.15
CA SER A 13 52.67 59.75 1.82
C SER A 13 54.01 59.92 1.07
N GLU A 14 53.99 60.76 0.03
CA GLU A 14 54.90 61.89 -0.33
C GLU A 14 54.72 62.18 -1.84
N GLU A 15 54.03 63.26 -2.20
CA GLU A 15 54.58 64.53 -2.71
C GLU A 15 55.22 64.48 -4.12
N GLU A 16 54.68 65.36 -4.98
CA GLU A 16 55.23 65.94 -6.20
C GLU A 16 55.63 65.01 -7.37
N CYS A 17 54.95 65.19 -8.51
CA CYS A 17 55.55 65.89 -9.66
C CYS A 17 54.47 66.12 -10.72
N ASP A 18 54.29 67.38 -11.10
CA ASP A 18 53.50 67.79 -12.25
C ASP A 18 54.09 67.18 -13.53
N GLU A 19 53.47 66.12 -14.05
CA GLU A 19 53.78 65.62 -15.39
C GLU A 19 52.87 66.36 -16.39
N GLU A 20 53.29 67.56 -16.80
CA GLU A 20 52.72 68.28 -17.94
C GLU A 20 52.89 67.43 -19.21
N VAL A 21 51.85 66.67 -19.57
CA VAL A 21 51.76 66.00 -20.86
C VAL A 21 51.52 67.05 -21.95
N VAL A 22 52.62 67.57 -22.51
CA VAL A 22 52.60 68.47 -23.67
C VAL A 22 52.08 67.70 -24.89
N ASN A 23 50.84 68.00 -25.31
CA ASN A 23 50.27 67.52 -26.56
C ASN A 23 51.03 68.13 -27.76
N LEU A 24 52.02 67.40 -28.28
CA LEU A 24 52.84 67.75 -29.45
C LEU A 24 52.06 67.91 -30.78
N ALA A 25 50.75 67.65 -30.80
CA ALA A 25 49.95 67.58 -32.03
C ALA A 25 49.47 68.95 -32.58
N LEU A 26 49.93 70.07 -32.02
CA LEU A 26 49.50 71.43 -32.44
C LEU A 26 50.63 72.34 -32.96
N MET A 27 51.88 71.88 -33.02
CA MET A 27 52.99 72.65 -33.63
C MET A 27 53.26 72.24 -35.09
N ALA A 28 52.23 72.20 -35.93
CA ALA A 28 52.45 72.11 -37.37
C ALA A 28 52.81 73.53 -37.88
N MET A 29 54.10 73.78 -38.04
CA MET A 29 54.61 74.99 -38.69
C MET A 29 54.39 74.92 -40.20
N GLU A 30 54.06 76.09 -40.75
CA GLU A 30 53.74 76.43 -42.13
C GLU A 30 54.82 76.01 -43.14
N GLU A 31 54.41 75.49 -44.29
CA GLU A 31 55.22 75.42 -45.49
C GLU A 31 54.39 75.96 -46.67
N ASP A 32 54.93 77.00 -47.31
CA ASP A 32 54.31 77.82 -48.34
C ASP A 32 53.72 77.01 -49.51
N THR A 33 52.42 77.17 -49.76
CA THR A 33 51.84 76.92 -51.10
C THR A 33 50.94 78.07 -51.51
N SER A 34 51.51 78.87 -52.41
CA SER A 34 50.89 79.90 -53.22
C SER A 34 49.61 79.44 -53.93
N GLY A 35 48.58 80.28 -53.86
CA GLY A 35 47.59 80.45 -54.93
C GLY A 35 46.29 79.69 -54.75
N ASP A 36 45.33 80.27 -54.02
CA ASP A 36 44.05 80.76 -54.58
C ASP A 36 43.30 81.51 -53.46
N GLU A 37 43.59 82.80 -53.34
CA GLU A 37 42.82 83.73 -52.51
C GLU A 37 41.50 84.04 -53.23
N SER A 38 40.52 83.14 -53.12
CA SER A 38 39.13 83.48 -53.42
C SER A 38 38.31 83.43 -52.13
N GLU A 39 38.45 84.53 -51.39
CA GLU A 39 37.50 85.16 -50.48
C GLU A 39 36.31 84.29 -50.01
N ASN A 40 36.52 83.63 -48.87
CA ASN A 40 35.52 83.61 -47.80
C ASN A 40 36.21 83.88 -46.46
N GLU A 41 37.19 84.80 -46.47
CA GLU A 41 37.78 85.34 -45.25
C GLU A 41 36.74 86.28 -44.64
N VAL A 42 35.83 85.70 -43.85
CA VAL A 42 34.83 86.45 -43.10
C VAL A 42 35.59 87.24 -42.05
N ASN A 43 35.93 88.47 -42.38
CA ASN A 43 36.56 89.42 -41.47
C ASN A 43 35.57 89.81 -40.38
N PHE A 44 35.47 88.99 -39.33
CA PHE A 44 34.67 89.30 -38.15
C PHE A 44 35.20 90.59 -37.52
N THR A 45 34.29 91.51 -37.25
CA THR A 45 34.65 92.69 -36.48
C THR A 45 34.91 92.29 -35.02
N PHE A 46 35.80 93.00 -34.33
CA PHE A 46 36.10 92.74 -32.92
C PHE A 46 34.83 92.72 -32.05
N ASP A 47 33.88 93.62 -32.34
CA ASP A 47 32.59 93.70 -31.65
C ASP A 47 31.74 92.43 -31.87
N GLU A 48 31.75 91.83 -33.07
CA GLU A 48 31.04 90.57 -33.33
C GLU A 48 31.64 89.41 -32.54
N LEU A 49 32.98 89.33 -32.48
CA LEU A 49 33.67 88.30 -31.71
C LEU A 49 33.40 88.45 -30.20
N GLN A 50 33.45 89.68 -29.70
CA GLN A 50 33.17 89.97 -28.30
C GLN A 50 31.71 89.64 -27.92
N ASN A 51 30.75 89.99 -28.77
CA ASN A 51 29.35 89.64 -28.57
C ASN A 51 29.12 88.11 -28.59
N ALA A 52 29.79 87.39 -29.51
CA ALA A 52 29.72 85.93 -29.56
C ALA A 52 30.28 85.29 -28.28
N TYR A 53 31.41 85.79 -27.75
CA TYR A 53 31.99 85.30 -26.50
C TYR A 53 31.09 85.55 -25.29
N GLU A 54 30.49 86.74 -25.16
CA GLU A 54 29.54 87.02 -24.08
C GLU A 54 28.31 86.12 -24.13
N ASN A 55 27.78 85.86 -25.33
CA ASN A 55 26.65 84.94 -25.49
C ASN A 55 27.03 83.51 -25.10
N LEU A 56 28.22 83.04 -25.52
CA LEU A 56 28.75 81.74 -25.14
C LEU A 56 28.93 81.63 -23.61
N PHE A 57 29.45 82.67 -22.97
CA PHE A 57 29.63 82.69 -21.51
C PHE A 57 28.29 82.63 -20.76
N LYS A 58 27.27 83.37 -21.22
CA LYS A 58 25.89 83.31 -20.67
C LYS A 58 25.29 81.91 -20.82
N GLU A 59 25.48 81.27 -21.97
CA GLU A 59 25.04 79.89 -22.19
C GLU A 59 25.76 78.90 -21.27
N TYR A 60 27.07 79.03 -21.12
CA TYR A 60 27.87 78.22 -20.21
C TYR A 60 27.37 78.33 -18.77
N GLU A 61 27.13 79.54 -18.26
CA GLU A 61 26.62 79.75 -16.91
C GLU A 61 25.24 79.09 -16.72
N CYS A 62 24.36 79.22 -17.73
CA CYS A 62 23.06 78.56 -17.75
C CYS A 62 23.19 77.02 -17.70
N VAL A 63 24.13 76.43 -18.44
CA VAL A 63 24.43 75.00 -18.40
C VAL A 63 24.97 74.57 -17.03
N CYS A 64 25.85 75.36 -16.41
CA CYS A 64 26.36 75.08 -15.07
C CYS A 64 25.24 75.02 -14.02
N LEU A 65 24.27 75.95 -14.07
CA LEU A 65 23.11 75.95 -13.19
C LEU A 65 22.23 74.71 -13.39
N LYS A 66 21.98 74.33 -14.66
CA LYS A 66 21.26 73.09 -15.00
C LYS A 66 21.99 71.86 -14.47
N ASN A 67 23.31 71.78 -14.60
CA ASN A 67 24.09 70.64 -14.10
C ASN A 67 24.04 70.52 -12.57
N LYS A 68 24.12 71.65 -11.85
CA LYS A 68 23.94 71.68 -10.38
C LYS A 68 22.56 71.14 -9.96
N SER A 69 21.51 71.51 -10.69
CA SER A 69 20.15 70.99 -10.51
C SER A 69 20.08 69.48 -10.73
N LEU A 70 20.58 69.00 -11.88
CA LEU A 70 20.59 67.57 -12.21
C LEU A 70 21.37 66.74 -11.20
N LYS A 71 22.51 67.22 -10.71
CA LYS A 71 23.29 66.54 -9.67
C LYS A 71 22.49 66.37 -8.37
N LYS A 72 21.72 67.39 -7.96
CA LYS A 72 20.82 67.28 -6.79
C LYS A 72 19.72 66.25 -7.01
N ASN A 73 19.10 66.25 -8.20
CA ASN A 73 18.07 65.28 -8.54
C ASN A 73 18.62 63.85 -8.57
N ALA A 74 19.81 63.63 -9.14
CA ALA A 74 20.48 62.33 -9.14
C ALA A 74 20.77 61.81 -7.73
N MET A 75 21.25 62.68 -6.83
CA MET A 75 21.45 62.31 -5.42
C MET A 75 20.12 61.97 -4.72
N SER A 76 19.05 62.71 -5.01
CA SER A 76 17.71 62.43 -4.47
C SER A 76 17.18 61.07 -4.93
N MET A 77 17.22 60.81 -6.24
CA MET A 77 16.78 59.54 -6.81
C MET A 77 17.61 58.37 -6.29
N SER A 78 18.93 58.54 -6.11
CA SER A 78 19.78 57.48 -5.55
C SER A 78 19.39 57.10 -4.12
N LYS A 79 18.91 58.05 -3.31
CA LYS A 79 18.40 57.76 -1.96
C LYS A 79 17.09 57.01 -2.02
N GLU A 80 16.16 57.45 -2.86
CA GLU A 80 14.87 56.78 -3.05
C GLU A 80 15.04 55.34 -3.53
N ILE A 81 15.95 55.08 -4.47
CA ILE A 81 16.29 53.72 -4.93
C ILE A 81 16.82 52.87 -3.77
N HIS A 82 17.68 53.43 -2.93
CA HIS A 82 18.23 52.72 -1.77
C HIS A 82 17.13 52.37 -0.76
N ASP A 83 16.20 53.28 -0.50
CA ASP A 83 15.08 53.06 0.42
C ASP A 83 14.11 52.00 -0.12
N LEU A 84 13.72 52.09 -1.39
CA LEU A 84 12.90 51.08 -2.07
C LEU A 84 13.57 49.70 -2.09
N LYS A 85 14.90 49.66 -2.27
CA LYS A 85 15.66 48.40 -2.22
C LYS A 85 15.60 47.78 -0.83
N ASN A 86 15.67 48.58 0.23
CA ASN A 86 15.55 48.10 1.60
C ASN A 86 14.13 47.59 1.91
N GLU A 87 13.09 48.27 1.41
CA GLU A 87 11.72 47.79 1.53
C GLU A 87 11.49 46.47 0.77
N ASN A 88 11.98 46.36 -0.46
CA ASN A 88 11.93 45.11 -1.22
C ASN A 88 12.61 43.95 -0.50
N ASN A 89 13.74 44.18 0.16
CA ASN A 89 14.41 43.16 0.96
C ASN A 89 13.55 42.71 2.17
N LYS A 90 12.82 43.62 2.81
CA LYS A 90 11.88 43.25 3.90
C LYS A 90 10.77 42.35 3.37
N TYR A 91 10.15 42.72 2.25
CA TYR A 91 9.10 41.90 1.64
C TYR A 91 9.61 40.54 1.17
N LEU A 92 10.83 40.46 0.65
CA LEU A 92 11.45 39.17 0.29
C LEU A 92 11.59 38.25 1.50
N ASN A 93 12.08 38.77 2.63
CA ASN A 93 12.21 38.00 3.87
C ASN A 93 10.84 37.55 4.40
N GLU A 94 9.82 38.41 4.32
CA GLU A 94 8.45 38.04 4.70
C GLU A 94 7.91 36.92 3.81
N ILE A 95 8.11 37.01 2.49
CA ILE A 95 7.71 35.97 1.53
C ILE A 95 8.40 34.64 1.83
N GLU A 96 9.70 34.66 2.15
CA GLU A 96 10.45 33.46 2.53
C GLU A 96 9.89 32.83 3.82
N SER A 97 9.63 33.64 4.85
CA SER A 97 9.03 33.17 6.09
C SER A 97 7.62 32.56 5.89
N LEU A 98 6.81 33.15 5.00
CA LEU A 98 5.49 32.65 4.66
C LEU A 98 5.58 31.33 3.89
N LYS A 99 6.56 31.20 2.99
CA LYS A 99 6.82 29.97 2.24
C LYS A 99 7.20 28.81 3.18
N ASP A 100 8.06 29.07 4.17
CA ASP A 100 8.42 28.08 5.19
C ASP A 100 7.22 27.67 6.03
N ARG A 101 6.38 28.65 6.41
CA ARG A 101 5.14 28.39 7.13
C ARG A 101 4.13 27.57 6.31
N ILE A 102 4.02 27.82 5.00
CA ILE A 102 3.20 27.01 4.09
C ILE A 102 3.74 25.58 4.04
N SER A 103 5.05 25.39 3.93
CA SER A 103 5.69 24.07 3.95
C SER A 103 5.38 23.30 5.23
N PHE A 104 5.43 23.97 6.38
CA PHE A 104 5.05 23.39 7.67
C PHE A 104 3.59 22.91 7.69
N TYR A 105 2.63 23.76 7.31
CA TYR A 105 1.22 23.36 7.31
C TYR A 105 0.91 22.24 6.30
N MET A 106 1.59 22.22 5.16
CA MET A 106 1.45 21.13 4.19
C MET A 106 1.86 19.78 4.80
N ASN A 107 2.96 19.75 5.58
CA ASN A 107 3.37 18.54 6.29
C ASN A 107 2.35 18.11 7.34
N GLU A 108 1.80 19.06 8.10
CA GLU A 108 0.77 18.78 9.12
C GLU A 108 -0.51 18.20 8.48
N ILE A 109 -0.96 18.77 7.36
CA ILE A 109 -2.09 18.25 6.58
C ILE A 109 -1.81 16.82 6.10
N ASN A 110 -0.60 16.54 5.61
CA ASN A 110 -0.22 15.19 5.17
C ASN A 110 -0.30 14.17 6.31
N ILE A 111 0.19 14.53 7.50
CA ILE A 111 0.12 13.68 8.70
C ILE A 111 -1.33 13.43 9.10
N LEU A 112 -2.17 14.48 9.15
CA LEU A 112 -3.59 14.36 9.48
C LEU A 112 -4.34 13.50 8.47
N ASN A 113 -4.02 13.61 7.18
CA ASN A 113 -4.64 12.81 6.14
C ASN A 113 -4.25 11.33 6.27
N PHE A 114 -2.98 11.03 6.54
CA PHE A 114 -2.52 9.67 6.81
C PHE A 114 -3.20 9.06 8.04
N SER A 115 -3.28 9.82 9.13
CA SER A 115 -3.99 9.41 10.36
C SER A 115 -5.47 9.15 10.11
N SER A 116 -6.13 10.03 9.36
CA SER A 116 -7.54 9.86 8.99
C SER A 116 -7.76 8.61 8.13
N LYS A 117 -6.85 8.34 7.19
CA LYS A 117 -6.90 7.14 6.36
C LYS A 117 -6.75 5.86 7.19
N LEU A 118 -5.77 5.83 8.10
CA LEU A 118 -5.57 4.71 9.03
C LEU A 118 -6.80 4.46 9.91
N SER A 119 -7.43 5.55 10.38
CA SER A 119 -8.67 5.47 11.16
C SER A 119 -9.82 4.83 10.37
N ILE A 120 -10.03 5.27 9.12
CA ILE A 120 -11.06 4.70 8.23
C ILE A 120 -10.81 3.21 8.00
N ASP A 121 -9.58 2.83 7.67
CA ASP A 121 -9.22 1.43 7.40
C ASP A 121 -9.48 0.55 8.65
N SER A 122 -9.15 1.05 9.84
CA SER A 122 -9.42 0.35 11.10
C SER A 122 -10.92 0.21 11.41
N LEU A 123 -11.74 1.17 10.98
CA LEU A 123 -13.18 1.13 11.18
C LEU A 123 -13.83 0.08 10.26
N GLU A 124 -13.41 0.02 8.99
CA GLU A 124 -13.85 -1.01 8.05
C GLU A 124 -13.48 -2.42 8.52
N GLU A 125 -12.27 -2.61 9.07
CA GLU A 125 -11.84 -3.89 9.64
C GLU A 125 -12.72 -4.30 10.84
N ASN A 126 -13.00 -3.35 11.75
CA ASN A 126 -13.88 -3.60 12.90
C ASN A 126 -15.31 -3.97 12.48
N GLU A 127 -15.85 -3.37 11.42
CA GLU A 127 -17.16 -3.75 10.88
C GLU A 127 -17.17 -5.18 10.35
N LYS A 128 -16.11 -5.59 9.62
CA LYS A 128 -15.96 -6.98 9.14
C LYS A 128 -15.89 -7.96 10.31
N LEU A 129 -15.05 -7.67 11.31
CA LEU A 129 -14.92 -8.50 12.52
C LEU A 129 -16.26 -8.63 13.27
N LYS A 130 -17.05 -7.55 13.33
CA LYS A 130 -18.38 -7.58 13.97
C LYS A 130 -19.33 -8.54 13.25
N ILE A 131 -19.34 -8.53 11.92
CA ILE A 131 -20.14 -9.46 11.10
C ILE A 131 -19.70 -10.92 11.37
N GLU A 132 -18.39 -11.17 11.39
CA GLU A 132 -17.85 -12.51 11.68
C GLU A 132 -18.20 -12.99 13.09
N ILE A 133 -18.10 -12.11 14.10
CA ILE A 133 -18.48 -12.42 15.48
C ILE A 133 -19.97 -12.78 15.58
N ASP A 134 -20.85 -12.06 14.89
CA ASP A 134 -22.29 -12.36 14.92
C ASP A 134 -22.62 -13.68 14.22
N ALA A 135 -21.92 -14.00 13.11
CA ALA A 135 -21.99 -15.31 12.47
C ALA A 135 -21.50 -16.44 13.41
N LEU A 136 -20.37 -16.22 14.09
CA LEU A 136 -19.81 -17.16 15.06
C LEU A 136 -20.75 -17.37 16.25
N LYS A 137 -21.32 -16.30 16.84
CA LYS A 137 -22.32 -16.41 17.92
C LYS A 137 -23.53 -17.25 17.50
N LYS A 138 -24.02 -17.05 16.27
CA LYS A 138 -25.12 -17.85 15.72
C LYS A 138 -24.73 -19.33 15.63
N SER A 139 -23.55 -19.63 15.09
CA SER A 139 -23.03 -21.01 15.04
C SER A 139 -22.87 -21.64 16.43
N PHE A 140 -22.39 -20.88 17.40
CA PHE A 140 -22.18 -21.34 18.78
C PHE A 140 -23.49 -21.61 19.50
N SER A 141 -24.53 -20.80 19.28
CA SER A 141 -25.86 -21.06 19.85
C SER A 141 -26.47 -22.36 19.30
N ILE A 142 -26.33 -22.62 17.99
CA ILE A 142 -26.75 -23.89 17.37
C ILE A 142 -25.96 -25.05 17.99
N PHE A 143 -24.63 -24.92 18.11
CA PHE A 143 -23.77 -25.93 18.70
C PHE A 143 -24.16 -26.21 20.17
N SER A 144 -24.35 -25.18 20.99
CA SER A 144 -24.77 -25.30 22.39
C SER A 144 -26.12 -26.02 22.52
N ASN A 145 -27.11 -25.65 21.68
CA ASN A 145 -28.40 -26.32 21.63
C ASN A 145 -28.27 -27.80 21.23
N SER A 146 -27.38 -28.12 20.29
CA SER A 146 -27.11 -29.50 19.89
C SER A 146 -26.41 -30.30 20.99
N ARG A 147 -25.47 -29.69 21.72
CA ARG A 147 -24.80 -30.28 22.87
C ARG A 147 -25.78 -30.62 23.98
N ALA A 148 -26.67 -29.71 24.35
CA ALA A 148 -27.70 -29.97 25.37
C ALA A 148 -28.61 -31.15 24.98
N LYS A 149 -29.00 -31.25 23.69
CA LYS A 149 -29.76 -32.40 23.17
C LYS A 149 -28.98 -33.70 23.28
N LEU A 150 -27.69 -33.68 22.94
CA LEU A 150 -26.80 -34.84 23.04
C LEU A 150 -26.60 -35.27 24.51
N ASP A 151 -26.34 -34.32 25.40
CA ASP A 151 -26.17 -34.58 26.83
C ASP A 151 -27.45 -35.18 27.44
N ASN A 152 -28.63 -34.69 27.04
CA ASN A 152 -29.90 -35.31 27.43
C ASN A 152 -30.04 -36.75 26.90
N LEU A 153 -29.67 -37.01 25.65
CA LEU A 153 -29.69 -38.36 25.06
C LEU A 153 -28.75 -39.32 25.80
N LEU A 154 -27.51 -38.89 26.06
CA LEU A 154 -26.49 -39.70 26.74
C LEU A 154 -26.80 -39.86 28.24
N GLY A 155 -27.36 -38.84 28.89
CA GLY A 155 -27.81 -38.90 30.28
C GLY A 155 -28.89 -39.96 30.49
N LEU A 156 -29.83 -40.08 29.55
CA LEU A 156 -30.82 -41.17 29.54
C LEU A 156 -30.18 -42.56 29.33
N GLN A 157 -29.07 -42.64 28.59
CA GLN A 157 -28.37 -43.90 28.30
C GLN A 157 -27.44 -44.36 29.43
N ARG A 158 -26.99 -43.47 30.32
CA ARG A 158 -26.13 -43.81 31.47
C ARG A 158 -26.85 -44.57 32.59
N CYS A 159 -28.16 -44.80 32.49
CA CYS A 159 -28.77 -45.86 33.25
C CYS A 159 -28.07 -47.17 32.88
N VAL A 160 -27.37 -47.76 33.84
CA VAL A 160 -26.70 -49.04 33.68
C VAL A 160 -27.79 -50.10 33.49
N PHE A 161 -28.18 -50.32 32.24
CA PHE A 161 -29.07 -51.41 31.85
C PHE A 161 -28.24 -52.68 31.95
N ASP A 162 -28.52 -53.48 32.98
CA ASP A 162 -28.03 -54.85 33.18
C ASP A 162 -26.60 -55.02 33.73
N LYS A 163 -26.23 -54.31 34.82
CA LYS A 163 -25.17 -54.83 35.73
C LYS A 163 -25.75 -55.76 36.81
N ALA A 164 -26.67 -56.64 36.44
CA ALA A 164 -27.00 -57.79 37.29
C ALA A 164 -25.96 -58.88 36.99
N GLY A 165 -24.95 -58.98 37.85
CA GLY A 165 -23.87 -59.96 37.77
C GLY A 165 -22.94 -59.85 38.97
N LEU A 166 -22.41 -61.01 39.41
CA LEU A 166 -21.55 -61.27 40.58
C LEU A 166 -21.20 -60.04 41.44
N GLY A 167 -22.15 -59.63 42.31
CA GLY A 167 -21.89 -58.68 43.40
C GLY A 167 -22.76 -57.43 43.48
N PHE A 168 -23.75 -57.24 42.61
CA PHE A 168 -24.67 -56.08 42.67
C PHE A 168 -26.14 -56.51 42.81
N ASP A 169 -26.88 -55.81 43.69
CA ASP A 169 -28.32 -56.02 43.90
C ASP A 169 -29.15 -55.43 42.75
N GLU A 170 -30.19 -56.16 42.34
CA GLU A 170 -31.15 -55.69 41.34
C GLU A 170 -31.93 -54.47 41.85
N MET A 171 -31.74 -53.33 41.17
CA MET A 171 -32.51 -52.12 41.45
C MET A 171 -33.96 -52.28 40.93
N LYS A 172 -34.91 -52.51 41.85
CA LYS A 172 -36.32 -52.85 41.57
C LYS A 172 -37.13 -51.82 40.76
N ASN A 173 -36.64 -50.60 40.53
CA ASN A 173 -37.43 -49.48 40.01
C ASN A 173 -36.90 -48.82 38.72
N VAL A 174 -35.96 -49.44 37.99
CA VAL A 174 -35.41 -48.82 36.78
C VAL A 174 -36.27 -49.17 35.56
N LYS A 175 -36.98 -48.19 34.99
CA LYS A 175 -37.68 -48.35 33.70
C LYS A 175 -36.65 -48.72 32.62
N HIS A 176 -36.70 -49.96 32.12
CA HIS A 176 -35.83 -50.42 31.05
C HIS A 176 -36.30 -49.81 29.72
N PHE A 177 -35.54 -48.86 29.20
CA PHE A 177 -35.77 -48.32 27.86
C PHE A 177 -35.08 -49.23 26.83
N LYS A 178 -35.74 -49.53 25.71
CA LYS A 178 -35.13 -50.29 24.62
C LYS A 178 -33.94 -49.51 24.06
N ASN A 179 -32.75 -50.10 24.10
CA ASN A 179 -31.59 -49.58 23.39
C ASN A 179 -31.91 -49.49 21.88
N PHE A 180 -32.06 -48.27 21.37
CA PHE A 180 -32.36 -48.02 19.96
C PHE A 180 -31.19 -48.30 19.01
N PHE A 181 -29.96 -48.37 19.54
CA PHE A 181 -28.74 -48.52 18.75
C PHE A 181 -28.38 -49.98 18.40
N VAL A 182 -29.01 -50.97 19.04
CA VAL A 182 -28.73 -52.39 18.79
C VAL A 182 -29.97 -53.07 18.23
N LYS A 183 -29.91 -53.55 16.99
CA LYS A 183 -30.98 -54.39 16.42
C LYS A 183 -31.10 -55.67 17.24
N LYS A 184 -32.30 -55.98 17.74
CA LYS A 184 -32.57 -57.29 18.36
C LYS A 184 -32.29 -58.39 17.34
N VAL A 185 -31.25 -59.18 17.56
CA VAL A 185 -31.02 -60.42 16.83
C VAL A 185 -31.85 -61.48 17.55
N GLU A 186 -32.98 -61.87 16.97
CA GLU A 186 -33.68 -63.08 17.40
C GLU A 186 -32.85 -64.30 16.99
N PRO A 187 -32.48 -65.19 17.92
CA PRO A 187 -31.70 -66.36 17.56
C PRO A 187 -32.54 -67.33 16.71
N GLN A 188 -32.31 -67.31 15.39
CA GLN A 188 -32.89 -68.28 14.46
C GLN A 188 -32.11 -69.59 14.54
N PHE A 189 -32.49 -70.47 15.45
CA PHE A 189 -31.97 -71.83 15.48
C PHE A 189 -32.56 -72.63 14.30
N CYS A 190 -31.71 -73.06 13.37
CA CYS A 190 -32.09 -73.95 12.27
C CYS A 190 -31.65 -75.39 12.53
N CYS A 191 -32.46 -76.35 12.09
CA CYS A 191 -32.14 -77.76 12.15
C CYS A 191 -31.08 -78.10 11.09
N ASN A 192 -29.89 -78.57 11.47
CA ASN A 192 -28.82 -78.93 10.52
C ASN A 192 -29.21 -80.11 9.61
N TYR A 193 -30.20 -80.92 9.98
CA TYR A 193 -30.64 -82.07 9.18
C TYR A 193 -31.56 -81.66 8.03
N CYS A 194 -32.64 -80.91 8.32
CA CYS A 194 -33.67 -80.57 7.35
C CYS A 194 -33.70 -79.08 6.96
N GLY A 195 -32.86 -78.23 7.56
CA GLY A 195 -32.78 -76.79 7.29
C GLY A 195 -33.98 -75.97 7.76
N LYS A 196 -34.91 -76.54 8.53
CA LYS A 196 -36.10 -75.82 9.05
C LYS A 196 -35.76 -75.09 10.35
N ILE A 197 -36.29 -73.88 10.51
CA ILE A 197 -36.09 -73.03 11.69
C ILE A 197 -37.04 -73.48 12.82
N GLY A 198 -36.63 -73.30 14.07
CA GLY A 198 -37.47 -73.48 15.26
C GLY A 198 -37.20 -74.74 16.08
N TYR A 199 -36.25 -75.59 15.67
CA TYR A 199 -35.86 -76.78 16.42
C TYR A 199 -34.45 -77.28 16.07
N ILE A 200 -33.86 -78.07 16.96
CA ILE A 200 -32.50 -78.61 16.84
C ILE A 200 -32.52 -79.96 16.11
N SER A 201 -31.41 -80.34 15.49
CA SER A 201 -31.23 -81.61 14.75
C SER A 201 -31.61 -82.89 15.51
N THR A 202 -31.70 -82.87 16.83
CA THR A 202 -32.10 -84.00 17.67
C THR A 202 -33.61 -84.25 17.67
N SER A 203 -34.42 -83.20 17.52
CA SER A 203 -35.88 -83.28 17.46
C SER A 203 -36.43 -83.38 16.03
N CYS A 204 -35.56 -83.55 15.03
CA CYS A 204 -35.96 -83.64 13.63
C CYS A 204 -36.68 -84.97 13.33
N ILE A 205 -37.91 -84.90 12.84
CA ILE A 205 -38.73 -86.05 12.43
C ILE A 205 -38.04 -86.83 11.30
N PHE A 206 -37.41 -86.13 10.35
CA PHE A 206 -36.67 -86.74 9.25
C PHE A 206 -35.42 -87.52 9.70
N ARG A 207 -34.88 -87.22 10.89
CA ARG A 207 -33.79 -88.02 11.47
C ARG A 207 -34.30 -89.30 12.14
N LYS A 208 -35.52 -89.29 12.70
CA LYS A 208 -36.11 -90.43 13.42
C LYS A 208 -36.71 -91.49 12.49
N ASN A 209 -37.14 -91.14 11.28
CA ASN A 209 -37.78 -92.06 10.34
C ASN A 209 -36.91 -92.29 9.08
N LEU A 210 -36.27 -93.45 8.98
CA LEU A 210 -35.44 -93.87 7.82
C LEU A 210 -36.24 -94.03 6.51
N CYS A 211 -37.57 -94.11 6.59
CA CYS A 211 -38.45 -94.42 5.46
C CYS A 211 -38.83 -93.18 4.61
N PHE A 212 -38.53 -91.96 5.06
CA PHE A 212 -38.73 -90.75 4.28
C PHE A 212 -37.42 -90.34 3.58
N GLY A 213 -37.19 -90.96 2.42
CA GLY A 213 -36.38 -90.46 1.30
C GLY A 213 -35.05 -89.77 1.66
N LYS A 214 -33.95 -90.53 1.61
CA LYS A 214 -32.59 -89.96 1.50
C LYS A 214 -32.49 -89.12 0.21
N THR A 215 -32.75 -87.82 0.31
CA THR A 215 -32.40 -86.87 -0.75
C THR A 215 -30.88 -86.79 -0.80
N ARG A 216 -30.27 -87.46 -1.78
CA ARG A 216 -28.82 -87.45 -2.00
C ARG A 216 -28.42 -86.04 -2.41
N LYS A 217 -27.85 -85.27 -1.48
CA LYS A 217 -27.30 -83.94 -1.77
C LYS A 217 -26.00 -84.13 -2.56
N ILE A 218 -25.96 -83.63 -3.79
CA ILE A 218 -24.77 -83.58 -4.63
C ILE A 218 -24.16 -82.18 -4.45
N TRP A 219 -22.84 -82.11 -4.27
CA TRP A 219 -22.14 -80.83 -4.26
C TRP A 219 -22.16 -80.25 -5.68
N VAL A 220 -22.71 -79.04 -5.82
CA VAL A 220 -22.73 -78.30 -7.08
C VAL A 220 -22.08 -76.94 -6.84
N PRO A 221 -21.23 -76.44 -7.75
CA PRO A 221 -20.68 -75.08 -7.66
C PRO A 221 -21.80 -74.04 -7.54
N LYS A 222 -21.58 -73.02 -6.70
CA LYS A 222 -22.54 -71.92 -6.49
C LYS A 222 -22.86 -71.23 -7.82
N GLY A 223 -24.14 -71.19 -8.20
CA GLY A 223 -24.63 -70.56 -9.43
C GLY A 223 -25.32 -71.50 -10.43
N THR A 224 -25.34 -72.81 -10.18
CA THR A 224 -25.93 -73.80 -11.11
C THR A 224 -27.42 -74.02 -10.85
N LEU A 225 -28.28 -73.68 -11.81
CA LEU A 225 -29.72 -74.01 -11.80
C LEU A 225 -29.93 -75.35 -12.51
N VAL A 226 -30.26 -76.40 -11.76
CA VAL A 226 -30.46 -77.75 -12.31
C VAL A 226 -31.91 -77.91 -12.76
N THR A 227 -32.22 -77.50 -13.99
CA THR A 227 -33.52 -77.76 -14.65
C THR A 227 -33.32 -78.41 -16.00
N ASN A 228 -33.28 -79.75 -16.00
CA ASN A 228 -33.51 -80.71 -17.10
C ASN A 228 -32.49 -81.85 -17.08
N LEU A 229 -32.87 -82.99 -16.50
CA LEU A 229 -32.16 -84.25 -16.66
C LEU A 229 -32.79 -85.04 -17.81
N GLN A 230 -32.34 -84.79 -19.04
CA GLN A 230 -32.55 -85.71 -20.17
C GLN A 230 -31.32 -86.63 -20.22
N GLY A 231 -31.49 -87.90 -19.86
CA GLY A 231 -30.48 -88.94 -20.11
C GLY A 231 -30.59 -89.50 -21.54
N PRO A 232 -29.81 -90.55 -21.92
CA PRO A 232 -28.77 -91.25 -21.17
C PRO A 232 -27.47 -91.55 -21.99
N LYS A 233 -26.45 -92.10 -21.31
CA LYS A 233 -25.25 -92.81 -21.83
C LYS A 233 -24.20 -91.99 -22.59
N PHE A 234 -23.11 -91.60 -21.91
CA PHE A 234 -21.74 -91.82 -22.41
C PHE A 234 -20.77 -91.94 -21.22
N LYS A 235 -20.03 -93.05 -21.14
CA LYS A 235 -18.89 -93.24 -20.24
C LYS A 235 -17.82 -92.23 -20.63
N TRP A 236 -17.43 -91.34 -19.72
CA TRP A 236 -16.19 -90.59 -19.85
C TRP A 236 -15.09 -91.29 -19.07
N VAL A 237 -14.08 -91.77 -19.80
CA VAL A 237 -12.79 -92.25 -19.27
C VAL A 237 -11.83 -91.04 -19.29
N PRO A 238 -10.89 -90.90 -18.34
CA PRO A 238 -9.96 -89.77 -18.33
C PRO A 238 -8.96 -89.88 -19.48
N LYS A 239 -8.62 -88.77 -20.12
CA LYS A 239 -7.40 -88.65 -20.92
C LYS A 239 -6.35 -87.87 -20.15
N THR A 240 -5.15 -88.43 -20.16
CA THR A 240 -3.85 -87.77 -20.00
C THR A 240 -3.72 -86.53 -20.86
#